data_AF-A0AAQ3ME93-F1
#
_entry.id   AF-A0AAQ3ME93-F1
#
_cell.length_a   1.000
_cell.length_b   1.000
_cell.length_c   1.000
_cell.angle_alpha   90.00
_cell.angle_beta   90.00
_cell.angle_gamma   90.00
#
_symmetry.space_group_name_H-M   'P 1'
#
loop_
_entity.id
_entity.type
_entity.pdbx_description
1 polymer ?
#
loop_
_entity_poly.entity_id
_entity_poly.type
_entity_poly.pdbx_seq_one_letter_code
_entity_poly.pdbx_strand_id
1 'polypeptide(L)'
;MYVLASQHVLANILIDTSLTFPEKITLSRCRCFQSEDTQRKELRNNHCGFSRQTEMYSKVTKVSEWQDGRVCIKGWTSFCTKNKIKENDVCICEILSGKDQIVRTIQVHVLGARNG
;
A
#
# COMPACT_ATOMS: atom_id res chain seq x y z
N MET A 1 -3.59 20.40 -12.27
CA MET A 1 -2.76 19.65 -11.31
C MET A 1 -3.58 18.45 -10.86
N TYR A 2 -3.53 17.37 -11.63
CA TYR A 2 -4.37 16.19 -11.41
C TYR A 2 -3.74 15.33 -10.32
N VAL A 3 -4.14 15.57 -9.08
CA VAL A 3 -4.01 14.55 -8.04
C VAL A 3 -4.95 13.42 -8.46
N LEU A 4 -4.42 12.40 -9.14
CA LEU A 4 -5.15 11.15 -9.37
C LEU A 4 -5.37 10.49 -8.01
N ALA A 5 -6.46 10.91 -7.37
CA ALA A 5 -6.98 10.45 -6.11
C ALA A 5 -7.56 9.04 -6.25
N SER A 6 -6.74 8.07 -6.59
CA SER A 6 -6.94 6.65 -6.32
C SER A 6 -5.68 5.90 -6.72
N GLN A 7 -5.08 5.16 -5.79
CA GLN A 7 -4.16 4.11 -6.17
C GLN A 7 -5.02 3.04 -6.89
N HIS A 8 -5.04 3.09 -8.22
CA HIS A 8 -5.67 2.05 -9.02
C HIS A 8 -4.72 0.86 -9.08
N VAL A 9 -5.17 -0.30 -8.58
CA VAL A 9 -4.50 -1.55 -8.95
C VAL A 9 -5.03 -1.91 -10.34
N LEU A 10 -4.14 -1.94 -11.33
CA LEU A 10 -4.50 -2.34 -12.70
C LEU A 10 -5.13 -3.73 -12.67
N ALA A 11 -6.27 -3.89 -13.34
CA ALA A 11 -7.01 -5.17 -13.43
C ALA A 11 -6.09 -6.34 -13.86
N ASN A 12 -5.11 -6.09 -14.72
CA ASN A 12 -4.18 -7.09 -15.21
C ASN A 12 -3.27 -7.69 -14.11
N ILE A 13 -2.99 -6.98 -13.01
CA ILE A 13 -2.22 -7.51 -11.86
C ILE A 13 -3.12 -8.39 -10.97
N LEU A 14 -4.44 -8.17 -10.99
CA LEU A 14 -5.40 -8.90 -10.17
C LEU A 14 -5.85 -10.22 -10.82
N ILE A 15 -5.96 -10.25 -12.16
CA ILE A 15 -6.39 -11.44 -12.90
C ILE A 15 -5.38 -12.59 -12.77
N ASP A 16 -4.08 -12.30 -12.75
CA ASP A 16 -3.03 -13.33 -12.61
C ASP A 16 -2.85 -13.86 -11.17
N THR A 17 -3.40 -13.18 -10.16
CA THR A 17 -3.10 -13.48 -8.74
C THR A 17 -4.25 -14.11 -7.95
N SER A 18 -5.45 -14.23 -8.55
CA SER A 18 -6.66 -14.79 -7.92
C SER A 18 -6.97 -14.15 -6.55
N LEU A 19 -6.66 -12.87 -6.38
CA LEU A 19 -6.88 -12.15 -5.13
C LEU A 19 -8.32 -11.66 -5.01
N THR A 20 -8.93 -11.89 -3.86
CA THR A 20 -10.27 -11.41 -3.55
C THR A 20 -10.21 -10.19 -2.64
N PHE A 21 -10.83 -9.10 -3.07
CA PHE A 21 -10.94 -7.87 -2.28
C PHE A 21 -12.31 -7.79 -1.59
N PRO A 22 -12.36 -7.85 -0.25
CA PRO A 22 -13.61 -7.67 0.49
C PRO A 22 -14.06 -6.19 0.54
N GLU A 23 -15.27 -5.92 1.03
CA GLU A 23 -15.81 -4.54 1.15
C GLU A 23 -14.89 -3.61 1.99
N LYS A 24 -14.09 -4.18 2.91
CA LYS A 24 -13.20 -3.43 3.79
C LYS A 24 -11.86 -4.12 3.95
N ILE A 25 -10.79 -3.35 3.88
CA ILE A 25 -9.43 -3.78 4.15
C ILE A 25 -8.73 -2.81 5.09
N THR A 26 -7.57 -3.18 5.62
CA THR A 26 -6.71 -2.27 6.38
C THR A 26 -5.68 -1.62 5.47
N LEU A 27 -5.54 -0.30 5.54
CA LEU A 27 -4.41 0.41 4.96
C LEU A 27 -3.42 0.78 6.07
N SER A 28 -2.17 0.36 5.94
CA SER A 28 -1.18 0.44 7.01
C SER A 28 0.15 0.99 6.52
N ARG A 29 0.81 1.84 7.32
CA ARG A 29 2.16 2.36 7.03
C ARG A 29 3.24 1.38 7.51
N CYS A 30 4.16 0.92 6.65
CA CYS A 30 5.32 0.16 7.13
C CYS A 30 6.22 1.05 8.00
N ARG A 31 6.78 0.47 9.06
CA ARG A 31 7.76 1.11 9.95
C ARG A 31 9.20 0.98 9.47
N CYS A 32 9.42 0.21 8.41
CA CYS A 32 10.73 -0.03 7.84
C CYS A 32 11.22 1.20 7.07
N PHE A 33 12.28 1.85 7.56
CA PHE A 33 12.98 2.92 6.85
C PHE A 33 13.95 2.27 5.86
N GLN A 34 13.48 2.03 4.64
CA GLN A 34 14.25 1.35 3.59
C GLN A 34 15.04 2.35 2.71
N SER A 35 15.69 3.35 3.30
CA SER A 35 16.47 4.32 2.51
C SER A 35 17.61 3.68 1.72
N GLU A 36 18.10 2.50 2.14
CA GLU A 36 19.19 1.79 1.47
C GLU A 36 18.74 0.58 0.63
N ASP A 37 17.51 0.09 0.76
CA ASP A 37 17.02 -1.11 0.06
C ASP A 37 16.38 -0.80 -1.32
N THR A 38 16.88 0.22 -2.01
CA THR A 38 16.38 0.59 -3.35
C THR A 38 16.66 -0.49 -4.41
N GLN A 39 17.33 -1.59 -4.06
CA GLN A 39 17.49 -2.73 -4.95
C GLN A 39 16.36 -3.74 -4.73
N ARG A 40 15.49 -3.86 -5.75
CA ARG A 40 14.36 -4.80 -5.94
C ARG A 40 14.56 -6.28 -5.53
N LYS A 41 15.73 -6.70 -5.04
CA LYS A 41 16.08 -8.09 -4.74
C LYS A 41 15.87 -8.53 -3.29
N GLU A 42 15.74 -7.63 -2.32
CA GLU A 42 15.87 -7.98 -0.89
C GLU A 42 14.59 -7.82 -0.04
N LEU A 43 13.45 -7.44 -0.64
CA LEU A 43 12.19 -7.26 0.12
C LEU A 43 11.67 -8.54 0.82
N ARG A 44 12.26 -9.70 0.53
CA ARG A 44 11.80 -11.00 1.06
C ARG A 44 12.50 -11.41 2.36
N ASN A 45 13.67 -10.86 2.71
CA ASN A 45 14.54 -11.50 3.71
C ASN A 45 14.74 -10.71 5.02
N ASN A 46 14.34 -9.43 5.12
CA ASN A 46 14.65 -8.62 6.31
C ASN A 46 13.46 -7.77 6.77
N HIS A 47 12.32 -8.39 7.05
CA HIS A 47 11.24 -7.68 7.77
C HIS A 47 11.71 -7.47 9.23
N CYS A 48 12.39 -6.35 9.45
CA CYS A 48 13.08 -5.98 10.68
C CYS A 48 12.13 -6.00 11.89
N GLY A 49 12.46 -6.82 12.89
CA GLY A 49 11.79 -6.90 14.19
C GLY A 49 12.13 -5.73 15.12
N PHE A 50 11.98 -4.48 14.66
CA PHE A 50 12.31 -3.31 15.49
C PHE A 50 11.07 -2.59 16.04
N SER A 51 10.83 -2.86 17.32
CA SER A 51 9.95 -2.10 18.20
C SER A 51 10.57 -0.74 18.54
N ARG A 52 9.95 0.38 18.12
CA ARG A 52 10.06 1.68 18.80
C ARG A 52 8.87 2.60 18.46
N GLN A 53 7.85 2.54 19.30
CA GLN A 53 7.11 3.65 19.94
C GLN A 53 6.65 4.88 19.12
N THR A 54 6.14 4.70 17.89
CA THR A 54 5.13 5.63 17.35
C THR A 54 3.89 4.86 16.94
N GLU A 55 2.71 5.44 17.20
CA GLU A 55 1.45 4.92 16.66
C GLU A 55 1.57 4.79 15.15
N MET A 56 1.51 3.56 14.67
CA MET A 56 1.51 3.27 13.24
C MET A 56 0.18 3.72 12.69
N TYR A 57 0.18 4.58 11.66
CA TYR A 57 -1.06 4.89 10.98
C TYR A 57 -1.57 3.62 10.30
N SER A 58 -2.61 3.04 10.89
CA SER A 58 -3.42 1.98 10.31
C SER A 58 -4.87 2.41 10.34
N LYS A 59 -5.60 2.13 9.25
CA LYS A 59 -7.01 2.47 9.16
C LYS A 59 -7.76 1.47 8.31
N VAL A 60 -8.87 0.95 8.84
CA VAL A 60 -9.85 0.20 8.05
C VAL A 60 -10.49 1.15 7.05
N THR A 61 -10.47 0.76 5.79
CA THR A 61 -11.01 1.55 4.69
C THR A 61 -11.87 0.71 3.78
N LYS A 62 -12.78 1.38 3.06
CA LYS A 62 -13.68 0.73 2.12
C LYS A 62 -12.96 0.42 0.81
N VAL A 63 -13.35 -0.68 0.20
CA VAL A 63 -13.02 -1.04 -1.17
C VAL A 63 -14.26 -0.82 -2.02
N SER A 64 -14.06 -0.31 -3.22
CA SER A 64 -15.10 -0.26 -4.25
C SER A 64 -14.57 -0.80 -5.55
N GLU A 65 -15.37 -1.58 -6.25
CA GLU A 65 -15.10 -2.01 -7.61
C GLU A 65 -15.70 -1.01 -8.61
N TRP A 66 -14.98 -0.75 -9.69
CA TRP A 66 -15.46 0.03 -10.82
C TRP A 66 -16.21 -0.89 -11.78
N GLN A 67 -17.06 -0.32 -12.65
CA GLN A 67 -17.81 -1.09 -13.63
C GLN A 67 -16.91 -1.91 -14.58
N ASP A 68 -15.64 -1.53 -14.73
CA ASP A 68 -14.65 -2.22 -15.55
C ASP A 68 -13.75 -3.19 -14.76
N GLY A 69 -14.15 -3.56 -13.54
CA GLY A 69 -13.43 -4.52 -12.69
C GLY A 69 -12.21 -3.96 -11.96
N ARG A 70 -11.89 -2.66 -12.10
CA ARG A 70 -10.81 -2.04 -11.32
C ARG A 70 -11.21 -1.91 -9.85
N VAL A 71 -10.29 -2.30 -8.96
CA VAL A 71 -10.46 -2.12 -7.52
C VAL A 71 -9.93 -0.76 -7.09
N CYS A 72 -10.71 -0.04 -6.30
CA CYS A 72 -10.38 1.26 -5.74
C CYS A 72 -10.42 1.23 -4.21
N ILE A 73 -9.28 1.51 -3.61
CA ILE A 73 -9.13 1.60 -2.16
C ILE A 73 -9.42 3.03 -1.72
N LYS A 74 -10.51 3.21 -0.98
CA LYS A 74 -10.89 4.53 -0.46
C LYS A 74 -9.90 4.98 0.62
N GLY A 75 -9.94 6.27 0.97
CA GLY A 75 -9.16 6.80 2.10
C GLY A 75 -7.66 7.02 1.83
N TRP A 76 -7.18 6.76 0.61
CA TRP A 76 -5.78 7.00 0.21
C TRP A 76 -5.33 8.43 0.47
N THR A 77 -6.12 9.44 0.08
CA THR A 77 -5.77 10.86 0.32
C THR A 77 -5.56 11.14 1.80
N SER A 78 -6.47 10.65 2.66
CA SER A 78 -6.34 10.81 4.12
C SER A 78 -5.12 10.08 4.67
N PHE A 79 -4.78 8.92 4.10
CA PHE A 79 -3.55 8.19 4.41
C PHE A 79 -2.30 9.02 4.05
N CYS A 80 -2.24 9.57 2.84
CA CYS A 80 -1.13 10.42 2.41
C CYS A 80 -0.96 11.63 3.33
N THR A 81 -2.05 12.35 3.63
CA THR A 81 -2.02 13.52 4.51
C THR A 81 -1.46 13.18 5.89
N LYS A 82 -1.95 12.10 6.52
CA LYS A 82 -1.51 11.70 7.86
C LYS A 82 -0.07 11.19 7.90
N ASN A 83 0.41 10.60 6.80
CA ASN A 83 1.77 10.09 6.68
C ASN A 83 2.74 11.07 6.00
N LYS A 84 2.31 12.32 5.74
CA LYS A 84 3.10 13.38 5.09
C LYS A 84 3.69 12.96 3.73
N ILE A 85 2.99 12.10 3.00
CA ILE A 85 3.40 11.63 1.67
C ILE A 85 3.11 12.74 0.66
N LYS A 86 4.12 13.10 -0.13
CA LYS A 86 4.08 14.17 -1.14
C LYS A 86 4.05 13.59 -2.55
N GLU A 87 3.78 14.44 -3.54
CA GLU A 87 3.60 14.06 -4.95
C GLU A 87 4.78 13.27 -5.54
N ASN A 88 6.01 13.57 -5.11
CA ASN A 88 7.21 12.91 -5.63
C ASN A 88 7.64 11.68 -4.81
N ASP A 89 6.97 11.40 -3.69
CA ASP A 89 7.32 10.26 -2.86
C ASP A 89 6.90 8.95 -3.54
N VAL A 90 7.83 8.00 -3.59
CA VAL A 90 7.54 6.67 -4.11
C VAL A 90 6.99 5.80 -3.00
N CYS A 91 5.84 5.16 -3.25
CA CYS A 91 5.25 4.18 -2.36
C CYS A 91 5.30 2.78 -2.99
N ILE A 92 5.67 1.77 -2.21
CA ILE A 92 5.45 0.36 -2.55
C ILE A 92 4.27 -0.14 -1.71
N CYS A 93 3.25 -0.65 -2.38
CA CYS A 93 2.08 -1.25 -1.74
C CYS A 93 2.21 -2.77 -1.77
N GLU A 94 2.47 -3.36 -0.62
CA GLU A 94 2.50 -4.80 -0.42
C GLU A 94 1.11 -5.30 -0.02
N ILE A 95 0.63 -6.34 -0.70
CA ILE A 95 -0.67 -6.95 -0.43
C ILE A 95 -0.47 -8.11 0.54
N LEU A 96 -1.13 -8.02 1.71
CA LEU A 96 -1.14 -9.07 2.71
C LEU A 96 -2.48 -9.81 2.66
N SER A 97 -2.47 -11.02 2.10
CA SER A 97 -3.58 -11.96 2.08
C SER A 97 -3.33 -13.15 3.00
N GLY A 98 -4.38 -13.89 3.32
CA GLY A 98 -4.26 -15.19 3.96
C GLY A 98 -4.20 -16.30 2.92
N LYS A 99 -4.17 -17.55 3.40
CA LYS A 99 -4.20 -18.75 2.54
C LYS A 99 -5.47 -18.85 1.67
N ASP A 100 -6.52 -18.12 2.06
CA ASP A 100 -7.79 -17.99 1.35
C ASP A 100 -7.74 -16.96 0.21
N GLN A 101 -6.59 -16.34 -0.06
CA GLN A 101 -6.40 -15.28 -1.06
C GLN A 101 -7.25 -14.03 -0.82
N ILE A 102 -7.88 -13.92 0.35
CA ILE A 102 -8.64 -12.72 0.74
C ILE A 102 -7.64 -11.67 1.23
N VAL A 103 -7.64 -10.52 0.56
CA VAL A 103 -6.82 -9.37 0.94
C VAL A 103 -7.32 -8.80 2.25
N ARG A 104 -6.44 -8.74 3.26
CA ARG A 104 -6.76 -8.20 4.59
C ARG A 104 -6.14 -6.82 4.78
N THR A 105 -4.90 -6.65 4.33
CA THR A 105 -4.14 -5.42 4.55
C THR A 105 -3.36 -5.06 3.29
N ILE A 106 -3.32 -3.77 2.98
CA ILE A 106 -2.29 -3.18 2.12
C ILE A 106 -1.28 -2.48 3.04
N GLN A 107 -0.06 -2.99 3.03
CA GLN A 107 1.07 -2.40 3.74
C GLN A 107 1.83 -1.46 2.80
N VAL A 108 1.97 -0.20 3.21
CA VAL A 108 2.53 0.89 2.39
C VAL A 108 3.91 1.26 2.90
N HIS A 109 4.91 0.90 2.12
CA HIS A 109 6.30 1.32 2.26
C HIS A 109 6.45 2.64 1.50
N VAL A 110 7.13 3.64 2.07
CA VAL A 110 7.34 4.95 1.42
C VAL A 110 8.83 5.16 1.43
N LEU A 111 9.39 5.32 0.23
CA LEU A 111 10.82 5.44 -0.02
C LEU A 111 11.27 6.90 -0.03
N GLY A 112 10.32 7.86 -0.06
CA GLY A 112 10.59 9.29 -0.24
C GLY A 112 10.75 9.67 -1.71
N ALA A 113 11.05 10.94 -1.97
CA ALA A 113 11.28 11.44 -3.32
C ALA A 113 12.58 10.90 -3.90
N ARG A 114 12.56 10.49 -5.17
CA ARG A 114 13.81 10.26 -5.91
C ARG A 114 14.45 11.62 -6.13
N ASN A 115 15.53 11.91 -5.41
CA ASN A 115 16.39 13.04 -5.77
C ASN A 115 17.04 12.68 -7.12
N GLY A 116 16.69 13.44 -8.17
CA GLY A 116 17.37 13.40 -9.45
C GLY A 116 18.71 14.09 -9.38
#